data_AF-A0A1H5AZB6-F1
#
_entry.id   AF-A0A1H5AZB6-F1
#
_cell.length_a   1.000
_cell.length_b   1.000
_cell.length_c   1.000
_cell.angle_alpha   90.00
_cell.angle_beta   90.00
_cell.angle_gamma   90.00
#
_symmetry.space_group_name_H-M   'P 1'
#
loop_
_entity.id
_entity.type
_entity.pdbx_description
1 polymer ?
#
loop_
_entity_poly.entity_id
_entity_poly.type
_entity_poly.pdbx_seq_one_letter_code
_entity_poly.pdbx_strand_id
1 'polypeptide(L)'
;MSHGYATYGDDPEFTQEYEVPDVADPTRRDLDELFAAVDGLREADDRLGQDVADLTERLESGSAQGQQDRLDQLGRQLERLQQQVRVLERAVRVSDGVPQVNLDDVGTETRALAAEAARWDDLHKELVTKEQRARYAEEIAHLDAVRAALSRCDADLREVIGVLAATDRSSRARGDAESSLRALTTRRRTLLDEEIPAATSAADQARLALREADAVEARVVPQLERAERAWHDLQVRLRTRITDALGSNALLPTWFGHALGVAPPSGTSGDAWIRTAASVLAYRVTFGVTDQALPLGPPAGEGADTTERRWTWRARLESELDDLAL
;
A
#
# COMPACT_ATOMS: atom_id res chain seq x y z
N MET A 1 -8.35 41.25 79.60
CA MET A 1 -7.44 40.76 78.55
C MET A 1 -7.31 39.26 78.73
N SER A 2 -7.34 38.37 77.76
CA SER A 2 -7.58 38.47 76.31
C SER A 2 -6.89 37.22 75.76
N HIS A 3 -7.47 36.31 74.98
CA HIS A 3 -8.83 36.08 74.46
C HIS A 3 -8.78 34.66 73.86
N GLY A 4 -9.74 33.74 74.01
CA GLY A 4 -10.99 33.75 74.77
C GLY A 4 -11.74 32.42 74.59
N TYR A 5 -12.15 31.85 75.73
CA TYR A 5 -13.38 31.08 76.04
C TYR A 5 -13.70 29.79 75.23
N ALA A 6 -14.00 28.63 75.83
CA ALA A 6 -14.44 28.29 77.20
C ALA A 6 -13.83 26.91 77.59
N THR A 7 -13.13 26.64 78.70
CA THR A 7 -13.41 26.80 80.16
C THR A 7 -14.84 26.41 80.56
N TYR A 8 -15.02 25.20 81.09
CA TYR A 8 -15.25 24.97 82.53
C TYR A 8 -15.50 23.47 82.76
N GLY A 9 -14.48 22.81 83.32
CA GLY A 9 -14.63 21.61 84.13
C GLY A 9 -13.92 21.88 85.44
N ASP A 10 -14.68 22.46 86.37
CA ASP A 10 -14.54 22.55 87.83
C ASP A 10 -16.03 22.47 88.21
N ASP A 11 -16.57 21.61 89.06
CA ASP A 11 -16.11 20.83 90.22
C ASP A 11 -17.44 20.14 90.70
N PRO A 12 -17.52 19.32 91.76
CA PRO A 12 -16.48 18.65 92.49
C PRO A 12 -16.74 17.15 92.66
N GLU A 13 -15.70 16.48 93.13
CA GLU A 13 -15.74 15.42 94.15
C GLU A 13 -17.12 14.85 94.50
N PHE A 14 -17.35 13.60 94.11
CA PHE A 14 -17.81 12.61 95.08
C PHE A 14 -17.07 11.29 94.82
N THR A 15 -16.05 11.10 95.63
CA THR A 15 -15.67 9.81 96.22
C THR A 15 -16.90 8.94 96.46
N GLN A 16 -16.94 7.75 95.86
CA GLN A 16 -17.10 6.49 96.60
C GLN A 16 -17.17 5.32 95.61
N GLU A 17 -16.02 4.67 95.50
CA GLU A 17 -15.85 3.30 95.10
C GLU A 17 -16.74 2.40 95.98
N TYR A 18 -17.74 1.75 95.38
CA TYR A 18 -18.30 0.45 95.78
C TYR A 18 -19.11 -0.16 94.62
N GLU A 19 -18.38 -0.84 93.75
CA GLU A 19 -18.60 -2.23 93.32
C GLU A 19 -20.01 -2.80 93.04
N VAL A 20 -20.17 -3.20 91.76
CA VAL A 20 -20.70 -4.49 91.21
C VAL A 20 -22.24 -4.65 91.13
N PRO A 21 -22.86 -5.31 90.11
CA PRO A 21 -22.34 -6.27 89.09
C PRO A 21 -22.66 -5.91 87.62
N ASP A 22 -21.82 -6.26 86.64
CA ASP A 22 -21.68 -7.59 86.01
C ASP A 22 -23.00 -8.17 85.45
N VAL A 23 -23.35 -7.75 84.24
CA VAL A 23 -24.18 -8.54 83.33
C VAL A 23 -23.49 -8.49 81.96
N ALA A 24 -22.76 -9.55 81.65
CA ALA A 24 -22.19 -9.78 80.33
C ALA A 24 -23.32 -9.73 79.27
N ASP A 25 -23.21 -8.76 78.36
CA ASP A 25 -24.18 -8.49 77.30
C ASP A 25 -24.00 -9.50 76.13
N PRO A 26 -24.96 -10.41 75.89
CA PRO A 26 -24.81 -11.49 74.90
C PRO A 26 -24.68 -10.99 73.46
N THR A 27 -25.13 -9.78 73.14
CA THR A 27 -25.02 -9.22 71.78
C THR A 27 -23.60 -8.82 71.40
N ARG A 28 -22.71 -8.60 72.38
CA ARG A 28 -21.27 -8.38 72.10
C ARG A 28 -20.59 -9.67 71.65
N ARG A 29 -20.95 -10.81 72.25
CA ARG A 29 -20.34 -12.10 71.93
C ARG A 29 -20.69 -12.58 70.52
N ASP A 30 -21.94 -12.39 70.09
CA ASP A 30 -22.39 -12.74 68.73
C ASP A 30 -21.76 -11.81 67.67
N LEU A 31 -21.55 -10.53 67.99
CA LEU A 31 -20.83 -9.61 67.09
C LEU A 31 -19.35 -9.95 67.00
N ASP A 32 -18.69 -10.29 68.12
CA ASP A 32 -17.28 -10.71 68.13
C ASP A 32 -17.08 -12.02 67.33
N GLU A 33 -18.03 -12.96 67.41
CA GLU A 33 -18.00 -14.18 66.58
C GLU A 33 -18.22 -13.89 65.09
N LEU A 34 -19.09 -12.94 64.74
CA LEU A 34 -19.28 -12.49 63.35
C LEU A 34 -18.05 -11.74 62.82
N PHE A 35 -17.40 -10.90 63.63
CA PHE A 35 -16.15 -10.24 63.25
C PHE A 35 -15.03 -11.27 63.06
N ALA A 36 -14.89 -12.25 63.96
CA ALA A 36 -13.93 -13.33 63.80
C ALA A 36 -14.21 -14.18 62.53
N ALA A 37 -15.47 -14.41 62.18
CA ALA A 37 -15.85 -15.12 60.96
C ALA A 37 -15.56 -14.30 59.70
N VAL A 38 -15.79 -12.98 59.72
CA VAL A 38 -15.49 -12.06 58.63
C VAL A 38 -13.98 -11.91 58.43
N ASP A 39 -13.22 -11.83 59.53
CA ASP A 39 -11.75 -11.79 59.48
C ASP A 39 -11.20 -13.12 58.94
N GLY A 40 -11.76 -14.26 59.36
CA GLY A 40 -11.42 -15.57 58.80
C GLY A 40 -11.75 -15.71 57.30
N LEU A 41 -12.87 -15.13 56.85
CA LEU A 41 -13.23 -15.06 55.43
C LEU A 41 -12.27 -14.16 54.66
N ARG A 42 -11.84 -13.04 55.25
CA ARG A 42 -10.89 -12.12 54.63
C ARG A 42 -9.50 -12.74 54.52
N GLU A 43 -9.04 -13.45 55.54
CA GLU A 43 -7.79 -14.21 55.48
C GLU A 43 -7.85 -15.34 54.43
N ALA A 44 -9.00 -16.00 54.29
CA ALA A 44 -9.20 -17.01 53.26
C ALA A 44 -9.23 -16.40 51.85
N ASP A 45 -9.84 -15.23 51.68
CA ASP A 45 -9.86 -14.46 50.43
C ASP A 45 -8.46 -13.95 50.06
N ASP A 46 -7.69 -13.46 51.03
CA ASP A 46 -6.29 -13.06 50.82
C ASP A 46 -5.42 -14.26 50.43
N ARG A 47 -5.61 -15.43 51.07
CA ARG A 47 -4.92 -16.68 50.68
C ARG A 47 -5.31 -17.16 49.30
N LEU A 48 -6.59 -17.13 48.95
CA LEU A 48 -7.06 -17.48 47.61
C LEU A 48 -6.57 -16.49 46.56
N GLY A 49 -6.51 -15.20 46.89
CA GLY A 49 -5.93 -14.16 46.05
C GLY A 49 -4.43 -14.41 45.80
N GLN A 50 -3.70 -14.80 46.84
CA GLN A 50 -2.30 -15.20 46.74
C GLN A 50 -2.11 -16.46 45.88
N ASP A 51 -2.93 -17.50 46.10
CA ASP A 51 -2.87 -18.74 45.32
C ASP A 51 -3.23 -18.52 43.84
N VAL A 52 -4.21 -17.66 43.56
CA VAL A 52 -4.58 -17.26 42.18
C VAL A 52 -3.46 -16.45 41.54
N ALA A 53 -2.81 -15.54 42.27
CA ALA A 53 -1.67 -14.78 41.77
C ALA A 53 -0.49 -15.72 41.43
N ASP A 54 -0.13 -16.64 42.33
CA ASP A 54 0.92 -17.63 42.12
C ASP A 54 0.59 -18.57 40.94
N LEU A 55 -0.66 -19.01 40.81
CA LEU A 55 -1.08 -19.84 39.67
C LEU A 55 -1.06 -19.06 38.36
N THR A 56 -1.45 -17.78 38.38
CA THR A 56 -1.41 -16.90 37.20
C THR A 56 0.03 -16.65 36.77
N GLU A 57 0.93 -16.33 37.70
CA GLU A 57 2.36 -16.15 37.45
C GLU A 57 3.00 -17.44 36.92
N ARG A 58 2.65 -18.61 37.46
CA ARG A 58 3.14 -19.91 36.96
C ARG A 58 2.60 -20.25 35.58
N LEU A 59 1.38 -19.84 35.25
CA LEU A 59 0.77 -20.08 33.95
C LEU A 59 1.34 -19.14 32.88
N GLU A 60 1.57 -17.88 33.22
CA GLU A 60 2.24 -16.89 32.37
C GLU A 60 3.72 -17.22 32.14
N SER A 61 4.47 -17.54 33.20
CA SER A 61 5.89 -17.90 33.11
C SER A 61 6.14 -19.28 32.48
N GLY A 62 5.32 -20.27 32.80
CA GLY A 62 5.50 -21.65 32.33
C GLY A 62 5.03 -21.90 30.90
N SER A 63 3.96 -21.22 30.46
CA SER A 63 3.42 -21.44 29.11
C SER A 63 4.21 -20.68 28.04
N ALA A 64 4.59 -19.43 28.30
CA ALA A 64 5.32 -18.61 27.32
C ALA A 64 6.76 -19.08 27.14
N GLN A 65 7.49 -19.32 28.26
CA GLN A 65 8.89 -19.73 28.20
C GLN A 65 9.05 -21.15 27.62
N GLY A 66 8.19 -22.09 28.03
CA GLY A 66 8.25 -23.47 27.51
C GLY A 66 7.85 -23.59 26.03
N GLN A 67 6.94 -22.73 25.56
CA GLN A 67 6.62 -22.64 24.12
C GLN A 67 7.79 -22.02 23.34
N GLN A 68 8.40 -20.96 23.86
CA GLN A 68 9.57 -20.32 23.25
C GLN A 68 10.76 -21.30 23.15
N ASP A 69 11.09 -22.00 24.23
CA ASP A 69 12.18 -23.00 24.25
C ASP A 69 11.92 -24.14 23.24
N ARG A 70 10.66 -24.54 23.09
CA ARG A 70 10.24 -25.55 22.10
C ARG A 70 10.34 -25.03 20.67
N LEU A 71 9.97 -23.77 20.42
CA LEU A 71 10.14 -23.12 19.12
C LEU A 71 11.62 -23.01 18.77
N ASP A 72 12.47 -22.61 19.71
CA ASP A 72 13.93 -22.53 19.53
C ASP A 72 14.56 -23.90 19.29
N GLN A 73 14.04 -24.95 19.95
CA GLN A 73 14.49 -26.32 19.70
C GLN A 73 14.09 -26.80 18.30
N LEU A 74 12.84 -26.53 17.88
CA LEU A 74 12.35 -26.87 16.54
C LEU A 74 13.11 -26.08 15.47
N GLY A 75 13.37 -24.80 15.69
CA GLY A 75 14.19 -23.96 14.80
C GLY A 75 15.59 -24.56 14.58
N ARG A 76 16.28 -24.90 15.67
CA ARG A 76 17.61 -25.56 15.60
C ARG A 76 17.57 -26.95 14.94
N GLN A 77 16.47 -27.68 15.08
CA GLN A 77 16.30 -28.97 14.39
C GLN A 77 16.06 -28.79 12.89
N LEU A 78 15.23 -27.81 12.51
CA LEU A 78 14.99 -27.45 11.12
C LEU A 78 16.27 -26.96 10.44
N GLU A 79 17.06 -26.11 11.08
CA GLU A 79 18.37 -25.67 10.57
C GLU A 79 19.31 -26.84 10.30
N ARG A 80 19.38 -27.81 11.22
CA ARG A 80 20.20 -29.02 11.03
C ARG A 80 19.71 -29.87 9.87
N LEU A 81 18.39 -30.08 9.75
CA LEU A 81 17.81 -30.83 8.63
C LEU A 81 18.07 -30.11 7.30
N GLN A 82 17.89 -28.79 7.24
CA GLN A 82 18.23 -27.99 6.06
C GLN A 82 19.70 -28.13 5.68
N GLN A 83 20.61 -28.09 6.66
CA GLN A 83 22.04 -28.27 6.40
C GLN A 83 22.38 -29.68 5.90
N GLN A 84 21.75 -30.72 6.47
CA GLN A 84 21.92 -32.09 6.01
C GLN A 84 21.41 -32.28 4.58
N VAL A 85 20.23 -31.73 4.25
CA VAL A 85 19.68 -31.76 2.89
C VAL A 85 20.61 -31.06 1.92
N ARG A 86 21.15 -29.87 2.25
CA ARG A 86 22.12 -29.16 1.40
C ARG A 86 23.39 -29.97 1.14
N VAL A 87 23.90 -30.68 2.15
CA VAL A 87 25.07 -31.56 2.00
C VAL A 87 24.74 -32.75 1.09
N LEU A 88 23.56 -33.37 1.27
CA LEU A 88 23.08 -34.45 0.40
C LEU A 88 22.89 -33.98 -1.04
N GLU A 89 22.25 -32.83 -1.26
CA GLU A 89 22.09 -32.24 -2.59
C GLU A 89 23.45 -31.98 -3.26
N ARG A 90 24.43 -31.46 -2.51
CA ARG A 90 25.79 -31.28 -3.03
C ARG A 90 26.44 -32.62 -3.41
N ALA A 91 26.29 -33.64 -2.57
CA ALA A 91 26.81 -34.97 -2.85
C ALA A 91 26.15 -35.59 -4.10
N VAL A 92 24.84 -35.42 -4.25
CA VAL A 92 24.07 -35.91 -5.40
C VAL A 92 24.44 -35.16 -6.69
N ARG A 93 24.62 -33.82 -6.64
CA ARG A 93 25.10 -33.02 -7.78
C ARG A 93 26.49 -33.41 -8.26
N VAL A 94 27.33 -33.93 -7.37
CA VAL A 94 28.70 -34.40 -7.69
C VAL A 94 28.67 -35.85 -8.19
N SER A 95 27.62 -36.62 -7.91
CA SER A 95 27.46 -37.98 -8.42
C SER A 95 26.87 -37.99 -9.84
N ASP A 96 27.47 -38.73 -10.77
CA ASP A 96 27.10 -38.79 -12.20
C ASP A 96 25.75 -39.50 -12.50
N GLY A 97 24.76 -39.43 -11.60
CA GLY A 97 23.53 -40.22 -11.68
C GLY A 97 22.23 -39.46 -11.87
N VAL A 98 22.18 -38.15 -11.57
CA VAL A 98 20.90 -37.41 -11.55
C VAL A 98 20.89 -36.32 -12.62
N PRO A 99 19.89 -36.30 -13.53
CA PRO A 99 19.80 -35.26 -14.55
C PRO A 99 19.59 -33.89 -13.89
N GLN A 100 20.40 -32.92 -14.31
CA GLN A 100 20.26 -31.53 -13.92
C GLN A 100 19.49 -30.77 -15.00
N VAL A 101 18.39 -30.12 -14.63
CA VAL A 101 17.63 -29.28 -15.55
C VAL A 101 18.14 -27.85 -15.47
N ASN A 102 18.53 -27.29 -16.62
CA ASN A 102 18.78 -25.85 -16.73
C ASN A 102 17.48 -25.13 -17.11
N LEU A 103 16.83 -24.48 -16.15
CA LEU A 103 15.60 -23.74 -16.41
C LEU A 103 15.83 -22.51 -17.31
N ASP A 104 17.01 -21.89 -17.23
CA ASP A 104 17.38 -20.69 -17.98
C ASP A 104 17.69 -21.00 -19.46
N ASP A 105 18.00 -22.26 -19.81
CA ASP A 105 18.24 -22.69 -21.20
C ASP A 105 16.94 -22.84 -21.98
N VAL A 106 16.37 -21.71 -22.35
CA VAL A 106 15.15 -21.62 -23.13
C VAL A 106 15.45 -21.47 -24.62
N GLY A 107 14.60 -22.10 -25.44
CA GLY A 107 14.67 -22.01 -26.90
C GLY A 107 14.55 -20.57 -27.42
N THR A 108 14.95 -20.37 -28.68
CA THR A 108 14.90 -19.06 -29.35
C THR A 108 13.50 -18.46 -29.38
N GLU A 109 12.47 -19.30 -29.50
CA GLU A 109 11.07 -18.87 -29.52
C GLU A 109 10.64 -18.26 -28.17
N THR A 110 10.98 -18.91 -27.05
CA THR A 110 10.67 -18.39 -25.70
C THR A 110 11.42 -17.10 -25.41
N ARG A 111 12.67 -16.97 -25.89
CA ARG A 111 13.41 -15.71 -25.82
C ARG A 111 12.77 -14.60 -26.65
N ALA A 112 12.22 -14.93 -27.82
CA ALA A 112 11.49 -13.97 -28.64
C ALA A 112 10.21 -13.49 -27.94
N LEU A 113 9.46 -14.40 -27.28
CA LEU A 113 8.29 -14.02 -26.46
C LEU A 113 8.67 -13.10 -25.30
N ALA A 114 9.77 -13.40 -24.60
CA ALA A 114 10.29 -12.55 -23.52
C ALA A 114 10.67 -11.16 -24.04
N ALA A 115 11.37 -11.08 -25.18
CA ALA A 115 11.71 -9.80 -25.81
C ALA A 115 10.47 -9.01 -26.25
N GLU A 116 9.46 -9.69 -26.81
CA GLU A 116 8.18 -9.06 -27.20
C GLU A 116 7.44 -8.50 -25.99
N ALA A 117 7.30 -9.30 -24.92
CA ALA A 117 6.65 -8.89 -23.68
C ALA A 117 7.38 -7.73 -22.98
N ALA A 118 8.71 -7.69 -23.11
CA ALA A 118 9.55 -6.62 -22.57
C ALA A 118 9.28 -5.24 -23.20
N ARG A 119 8.67 -5.19 -24.40
CA ARG A 119 8.30 -3.93 -25.06
C ARG A 119 7.04 -3.28 -24.51
N TRP A 120 6.25 -3.99 -23.69
CA TRP A 120 4.95 -3.49 -23.20
C TRP A 120 5.03 -2.13 -22.49
N ASP A 121 6.00 -1.92 -21.59
CA ASP A 121 6.18 -0.63 -20.90
C ASP A 121 6.65 0.48 -21.83
N ASP A 122 7.57 0.18 -22.74
CA ASP A 122 8.09 1.17 -23.69
C ASP A 122 6.97 1.65 -24.64
N LEU A 123 6.12 0.73 -25.07
CA LEU A 123 4.93 1.04 -25.84
C LEU A 123 3.92 1.88 -25.05
N HIS A 124 3.73 1.62 -23.75
CA HIS A 124 2.87 2.45 -22.90
C HIS A 124 3.42 3.88 -22.71
N LYS A 125 4.74 4.05 -22.65
CA LYS A 125 5.37 5.37 -22.55
C LYS A 125 5.17 6.22 -23.81
N GLU A 126 4.93 5.60 -24.97
CA GLU A 126 4.59 6.32 -26.21
C GLU A 126 3.16 6.89 -26.21
N LEU A 127 2.26 6.35 -25.38
CA LEU A 127 0.87 6.79 -25.34
C LEU A 127 0.73 8.10 -24.56
N VAL A 128 -0.05 9.03 -25.13
CA VAL A 128 -0.44 10.27 -24.46
C VAL A 128 -1.36 9.94 -23.28
N THR A 129 -1.08 10.52 -22.11
CA THR A 129 -1.85 10.24 -20.90
C THR A 129 -3.26 10.83 -20.97
N LYS A 130 -4.16 10.33 -20.13
CA LYS A 130 -5.53 10.83 -20.04
C LYS A 130 -5.56 12.30 -19.64
N GLU A 131 -4.66 12.72 -18.76
CA GLU A 131 -4.51 14.10 -18.30
C GLU A 131 -4.06 15.02 -19.44
N GLN A 132 -3.10 14.58 -20.25
CA GLN A 132 -2.65 15.33 -21.42
C GLN A 132 -3.78 15.49 -22.45
N ARG A 133 -4.55 14.43 -22.71
CA ARG A 133 -5.73 14.49 -23.58
C ARG A 133 -6.81 15.45 -23.04
N ALA A 134 -7.07 15.42 -21.73
CA ALA A 134 -8.01 16.34 -21.10
C ALA A 134 -7.56 17.80 -21.27
N ARG A 135 -6.28 18.09 -21.07
CA ARG A 135 -5.71 19.42 -21.30
C ARG A 135 -5.90 19.90 -22.74
N TYR A 136 -5.64 19.04 -23.74
CA TYR A 136 -5.90 19.41 -25.15
C TYR A 136 -7.38 19.67 -25.42
N ALA A 137 -8.29 18.90 -24.82
CA ALA A 137 -9.72 19.13 -24.94
C ALA A 137 -10.16 20.46 -24.31
N GLU A 138 -9.56 20.85 -23.18
CA GLU A 138 -9.80 22.14 -22.52
C GLU A 138 -9.37 23.33 -23.41
N GLU A 139 -8.19 23.25 -24.03
CA GLU A 139 -7.71 24.30 -24.96
C GLU A 139 -8.65 24.47 -26.17
N ILE A 140 -9.20 23.36 -26.68
CA ILE A 140 -10.18 23.40 -27.77
C ILE A 140 -11.49 24.04 -27.30
N ALA A 141 -11.99 23.65 -26.12
CA ALA A 141 -13.21 24.22 -25.54
C ALA A 141 -13.05 25.69 -25.17
N HIS A 142 -11.85 26.13 -24.80
CA HIS A 142 -11.55 27.51 -24.48
C HIS A 142 -11.79 28.45 -25.68
N LEU A 143 -11.41 28.03 -26.89
CA LEU A 143 -11.71 28.79 -28.11
C LEU A 143 -13.22 29.03 -28.29
N ASP A 144 -14.03 28.01 -28.06
CA ASP A 144 -15.50 28.14 -28.17
C ASP A 144 -16.05 29.07 -27.08
N ALA A 145 -15.50 29.01 -25.87
CA ALA A 145 -15.86 29.94 -24.79
C ALA A 145 -15.54 31.41 -25.13
N VAL A 146 -14.37 31.68 -25.73
CA VAL A 146 -13.97 33.03 -26.15
C VAL A 146 -14.86 33.55 -27.29
N ARG A 147 -15.20 32.69 -28.27
CA ARG A 147 -16.15 33.03 -29.35
C ARG A 147 -17.55 33.33 -28.83
N ALA A 148 -18.00 32.56 -27.84
CA ALA A 148 -19.27 32.84 -27.16
C ALA A 148 -19.23 34.16 -26.39
N ALA A 149 -18.09 34.52 -25.79
CA ALA A 149 -17.90 35.82 -25.14
C ALA A 149 -17.97 36.99 -26.13
N LEU A 150 -17.41 36.85 -27.33
CA LEU A 150 -17.57 37.85 -28.40
C LEU A 150 -19.04 38.00 -28.81
N SER A 151 -19.75 36.88 -29.00
CA SER A 151 -21.17 36.90 -29.38
C SER A 151 -22.05 37.59 -28.35
N ARG A 152 -21.76 37.38 -27.05
CA ARG A 152 -22.43 38.11 -25.95
C ARG A 152 -22.09 39.60 -25.98
N CYS A 153 -20.81 39.94 -26.13
CA CYS A 153 -20.36 41.34 -26.22
C CYS A 153 -21.03 42.09 -27.39
N ASP A 154 -21.19 41.45 -28.54
CA ASP A 154 -21.90 42.02 -29.70
C ASP A 154 -23.40 42.22 -29.43
N ALA A 155 -24.04 41.34 -28.65
CA ALA A 155 -25.43 41.52 -28.24
C ALA A 155 -25.59 42.71 -27.28
N ASP A 156 -24.73 42.79 -26.25
CA ASP A 156 -24.72 43.87 -25.28
C ASP A 156 -24.46 45.23 -25.94
N LEU A 157 -23.56 45.28 -26.94
CA LEU A 157 -23.31 46.49 -27.72
C LEU A 157 -24.56 46.97 -28.48
N ARG A 158 -25.33 46.06 -29.07
CA ARG A 158 -26.58 46.42 -29.76
C ARG A 158 -27.61 46.99 -28.79
N GLU A 159 -27.73 46.40 -27.60
CA GLU A 159 -28.63 46.88 -26.56
C GLU A 159 -28.25 48.31 -26.12
N VAL A 160 -26.97 48.53 -25.82
CA VAL A 160 -26.44 49.84 -25.43
C VAL A 160 -26.67 50.89 -26.53
N ILE A 161 -26.42 50.54 -27.80
CA ILE A 161 -26.69 51.44 -28.93
C ILE A 161 -28.20 51.77 -29.02
N GLY A 162 -29.07 50.79 -28.77
CA GLY A 162 -30.51 51.00 -28.71
C GLY A 162 -30.92 52.02 -27.63
N VAL A 163 -30.35 51.92 -26.43
CA VAL A 163 -30.57 52.88 -25.34
C VAL A 163 -30.10 54.28 -25.74
N LEU A 164 -28.90 54.39 -26.35
CA LEU A 164 -28.36 55.68 -26.81
C LEU A 164 -29.19 56.33 -27.92
N ALA A 165 -29.85 55.52 -28.76
CA ALA A 165 -30.73 56.01 -29.82
C ALA A 165 -32.10 56.49 -29.29
N ALA A 166 -32.60 55.88 -28.21
CA ALA A 166 -33.93 56.15 -27.65
C ALA A 166 -33.96 57.18 -26.52
N THR A 167 -32.81 57.56 -25.94
CA THR A 167 -32.75 58.42 -24.75
C THR A 167 -32.17 59.81 -25.01
N ASP A 168 -32.77 60.82 -24.36
CA ASP A 168 -32.32 62.21 -24.39
C ASP A 168 -30.93 62.41 -23.79
N ARG A 169 -30.25 63.47 -24.25
CA ARG A 169 -28.85 63.79 -23.85
C ARG A 169 -28.66 64.05 -22.35
N SER A 170 -29.70 64.50 -21.65
CA SER A 170 -29.65 64.77 -20.21
C SER A 170 -30.07 63.57 -19.35
N SER A 171 -30.42 62.44 -19.97
CA SER A 171 -30.83 61.23 -19.24
C SER A 171 -29.64 60.56 -18.57
N ARG A 172 -29.80 60.15 -17.30
CA ARG A 172 -28.82 59.31 -16.59
C ARG A 172 -28.56 58.00 -17.32
N ALA A 173 -29.60 57.38 -17.87
CA ALA A 173 -29.50 56.14 -18.63
C ALA A 173 -28.59 56.28 -19.86
N ARG A 174 -28.52 57.48 -20.45
CA ARG A 174 -27.59 57.76 -21.54
C ARG A 174 -26.14 57.80 -21.07
N GLY A 175 -25.86 58.45 -19.94
CA GLY A 175 -24.51 58.49 -19.36
C GLY A 175 -23.98 57.11 -18.98
N ASP A 176 -24.86 56.26 -18.43
CA ASP A 176 -24.54 54.87 -18.12
C ASP A 176 -24.26 54.06 -19.40
N ALA A 177 -25.11 54.22 -20.43
CA ALA A 177 -24.93 53.58 -21.74
C ALA A 177 -23.64 54.04 -22.47
N GLU A 178 -23.26 55.32 -22.40
CA GLU A 178 -22.00 55.82 -22.98
C GLU A 178 -20.78 55.21 -22.29
N SER A 179 -20.85 55.02 -20.96
CA SER A 179 -19.78 54.37 -20.19
C SER A 179 -19.66 52.88 -20.53
N SER A 180 -20.80 52.17 -20.59
CA SER A 180 -20.87 50.77 -21.03
C SER A 180 -20.38 50.59 -22.46
N LEU A 181 -20.70 51.51 -23.38
CA LEU A 181 -20.23 51.47 -24.76
C LEU A 181 -18.70 51.50 -24.84
N ARG A 182 -18.05 52.38 -24.07
CA ARG A 182 -16.57 52.43 -24.03
C ARG A 182 -15.98 51.13 -23.50
N ALA A 183 -16.52 50.60 -22.40
CA ALA A 183 -16.06 49.34 -21.80
C ALA A 183 -16.22 48.16 -22.76
N LEU A 184 -17.40 48.01 -23.37
CA LEU A 184 -17.69 46.94 -24.33
C LEU A 184 -16.85 47.06 -25.61
N THR A 185 -16.61 48.28 -26.11
CA THR A 185 -15.75 48.48 -27.29
C THR A 185 -14.30 48.06 -27.01
N THR A 186 -13.75 48.43 -25.84
CA THR A 186 -12.43 47.97 -25.41
C THR A 186 -12.39 46.45 -25.26
N ARG A 187 -13.40 45.86 -24.58
CA ARG A 187 -13.47 44.40 -24.41
C ARG A 187 -13.55 43.67 -25.74
N ARG A 188 -14.39 44.14 -26.67
CA ARG A 188 -14.52 43.58 -28.02
C ARG A 188 -13.21 43.64 -28.78
N ARG A 189 -12.47 44.74 -28.65
CA ARG A 189 -11.14 44.87 -29.27
C ARG A 189 -10.16 43.86 -28.68
N THR A 190 -10.05 43.74 -27.36
CA THR A 190 -9.21 42.73 -26.70
C THR A 190 -9.58 41.31 -27.16
N LEU A 191 -10.88 41.00 -27.26
CA LEU A 191 -11.34 39.71 -27.75
C LEU A 191 -10.86 39.42 -29.18
N LEU A 192 -11.00 40.39 -30.10
CA LEU A 192 -10.67 40.20 -31.52
C LEU A 192 -9.16 40.24 -31.79
N ASP A 193 -8.44 41.15 -31.15
CA ASP A 193 -7.03 41.41 -31.43
C ASP A 193 -6.10 40.44 -30.68
N GLU A 194 -6.51 39.96 -29.49
CA GLU A 194 -5.63 39.20 -28.58
C GLU A 194 -6.19 37.81 -28.25
N GLU A 195 -7.36 37.74 -27.62
CA GLU A 195 -7.85 36.47 -27.04
C GLU A 195 -8.25 35.45 -28.10
N ILE A 196 -8.96 35.85 -29.17
CA ILE A 196 -9.38 34.93 -30.24
C ILE A 196 -8.18 34.40 -31.03
N PRO A 197 -7.21 35.23 -31.49
CA PRO A 197 -6.01 34.72 -32.15
C PRO A 197 -5.20 33.76 -31.26
N ALA A 198 -5.00 34.10 -29.98
CA ALA A 198 -4.29 33.25 -29.04
C ALA A 198 -4.99 31.90 -28.83
N ALA A 199 -6.29 31.92 -28.54
CA ALA A 199 -7.09 30.71 -28.36
C ALA A 199 -7.20 29.87 -29.65
N THR A 200 -7.18 30.52 -30.83
CA THR A 200 -7.19 29.80 -32.12
C THR A 200 -5.87 29.05 -32.30
N SER A 201 -4.73 29.71 -32.08
CA SER A 201 -3.42 29.07 -32.16
C SER A 201 -3.29 27.92 -31.16
N ALA A 202 -3.73 28.10 -29.92
CA ALA A 202 -3.69 27.05 -28.89
C ALA A 202 -4.59 25.86 -29.27
N ALA A 203 -5.81 26.10 -29.71
CA ALA A 203 -6.73 25.06 -30.15
C ALA A 203 -6.21 24.30 -31.39
N ASP A 204 -5.57 24.98 -32.33
CA ASP A 204 -5.00 24.33 -33.52
C ASP A 204 -3.80 23.45 -33.18
N GLN A 205 -2.92 23.90 -32.27
CA GLN A 205 -1.84 23.07 -31.72
C GLN A 205 -2.39 21.86 -30.96
N ALA A 206 -3.42 22.05 -30.12
CA ALA A 206 -4.06 20.97 -29.38
C ALA A 206 -4.71 19.93 -30.31
N ARG A 207 -5.38 20.37 -31.40
CA ARG A 207 -5.93 19.48 -32.42
C ARG A 207 -4.84 18.70 -33.15
N LEU A 208 -3.72 19.34 -33.49
CA LEU A 208 -2.59 18.66 -34.11
C LEU A 208 -2.02 17.59 -33.17
N ALA A 209 -1.76 17.95 -31.92
CA ALA A 209 -1.25 17.02 -30.91
C ALA A 209 -2.18 15.82 -30.68
N LEU A 210 -3.51 16.04 -30.66
CA LEU A 210 -4.47 14.95 -30.57
C LEU A 210 -4.44 14.03 -31.80
N ARG A 211 -4.34 14.57 -33.01
CA ARG A 211 -4.21 13.74 -34.23
C ARG A 211 -2.93 12.91 -34.22
N GLU A 212 -1.82 13.49 -33.77
CA GLU A 212 -0.56 12.78 -33.61
C GLU A 212 -0.68 11.69 -32.55
N ALA A 213 -1.31 11.98 -31.41
CA ALA A 213 -1.59 11.02 -30.36
C ALA A 213 -2.46 9.85 -30.87
N ASP A 214 -3.52 10.13 -31.62
CA ASP A 214 -4.41 9.12 -32.20
C ASP A 214 -3.66 8.25 -33.24
N ALA A 215 -2.75 8.84 -34.02
CA ALA A 215 -1.91 8.11 -34.96
C ALA A 215 -0.91 7.19 -34.25
N VAL A 216 -0.31 7.66 -33.14
CA VAL A 216 0.55 6.82 -32.28
C VAL A 216 -0.26 5.71 -31.64
N GLU A 217 -1.43 5.99 -31.09
CA GLU A 217 -2.31 4.99 -30.48
C GLU A 217 -2.71 3.90 -31.48
N ALA A 218 -3.14 4.28 -32.69
CA ALA A 218 -3.48 3.33 -33.76
C ALA A 218 -2.32 2.39 -34.13
N ARG A 219 -1.07 2.86 -34.01
CA ARG A 219 0.15 2.06 -34.24
C ARG A 219 0.51 1.19 -33.05
N VAL A 220 0.34 1.71 -31.83
CA VAL A 220 0.85 1.11 -30.58
C VAL A 220 -0.14 0.10 -30.00
N VAL A 221 -1.45 0.33 -30.06
CA VAL A 221 -2.46 -0.58 -29.47
C VAL A 221 -2.34 -2.01 -30.00
N PRO A 222 -2.23 -2.28 -31.32
CA PRO A 222 -2.04 -3.64 -31.81
C PRO A 222 -0.69 -4.28 -31.40
N GLN A 223 0.31 -3.46 -31.04
CA GLN A 223 1.58 -3.94 -30.50
C GLN A 223 1.45 -4.29 -29.02
N LEU A 224 0.70 -3.51 -28.24
CA LEU A 224 0.39 -3.80 -26.85
C LEU A 224 -0.36 -5.13 -26.71
N GLU A 225 -1.38 -5.35 -27.53
CA GLU A 225 -2.11 -6.62 -27.56
C GLU A 225 -1.20 -7.81 -27.93
N ARG A 226 -0.20 -7.59 -28.78
CA ARG A 226 0.80 -8.62 -29.11
C ARG A 226 1.76 -8.87 -27.95
N ALA A 227 2.23 -7.82 -27.29
CA ALA A 227 3.09 -7.93 -26.11
C ALA A 227 2.37 -8.60 -24.94
N GLU A 228 1.09 -8.32 -24.73
CA GLU A 228 0.26 -8.96 -23.71
C GLU A 228 0.05 -10.45 -23.99
N ARG A 229 -0.28 -10.80 -25.24
CA ARG A 229 -0.36 -12.21 -25.66
C ARG A 229 0.98 -12.92 -25.50
N ALA A 230 2.07 -12.28 -25.90
CA ALA A 230 3.41 -12.85 -25.73
C ALA A 230 3.77 -13.08 -24.26
N TRP A 231 3.35 -12.17 -23.36
CA TRP A 231 3.51 -12.35 -21.93
C TRP A 231 2.72 -13.55 -21.40
N HIS A 232 1.45 -13.70 -21.81
CA HIS A 232 0.63 -14.85 -21.42
C HIS A 232 1.25 -16.17 -21.92
N ASP A 233 1.63 -16.24 -23.19
CA ASP A 233 2.26 -17.42 -23.79
C ASP A 233 3.59 -17.76 -23.13
N LEU A 234 4.41 -16.75 -22.80
CA LEU A 234 5.64 -16.91 -22.04
C LEU A 234 5.36 -17.54 -20.68
N GLN A 235 4.41 -16.99 -19.92
CA GLN A 235 4.05 -17.49 -18.59
C GLN A 235 3.58 -18.95 -18.63
N VAL A 236 2.72 -19.31 -19.59
CA VAL A 236 2.25 -20.70 -19.77
C VAL A 236 3.42 -21.64 -20.06
N ARG A 237 4.32 -21.27 -20.99
CA ARG A 237 5.48 -22.10 -21.36
C ARG A 237 6.46 -22.28 -20.19
N LEU A 238 6.78 -21.20 -19.49
CA LEU A 238 7.71 -21.24 -18.36
C LEU A 238 7.13 -22.03 -17.19
N ARG A 239 5.83 -21.87 -16.90
CA ARG A 239 5.14 -22.67 -15.90
C ARG A 239 5.19 -24.17 -16.23
N THR A 240 4.86 -24.53 -17.48
CA THR A 240 4.89 -25.92 -17.94
C THR A 240 6.29 -26.52 -17.78
N ARG A 241 7.32 -25.75 -18.16
CA ARG A 241 8.72 -26.17 -17.99
C ARG A 241 9.09 -26.42 -16.52
N ILE A 242 8.63 -25.55 -15.60
CA ILE A 242 8.87 -25.71 -14.16
C ILE A 242 8.14 -26.96 -13.64
N THR A 243 6.87 -27.16 -14.01
CA THR A 243 6.10 -28.33 -13.57
C THR A 243 6.66 -29.64 -14.13
N ASP A 244 7.12 -29.65 -15.38
CA ASP A 244 7.78 -30.82 -15.98
C ASP A 244 9.09 -31.15 -15.26
N ALA A 245 9.90 -30.12 -14.96
CA ALA A 245 11.13 -30.29 -14.21
C ALA A 245 10.87 -30.88 -12.81
N LEU A 246 9.86 -30.37 -12.09
CA LEU A 246 9.42 -30.89 -10.80
C LEU A 246 8.91 -32.33 -10.89
N GLY A 247 8.13 -32.67 -11.92
CA GLY A 247 7.60 -34.03 -12.13
C GLY A 247 8.66 -35.07 -12.52
N SER A 248 9.77 -34.63 -13.12
CA SER A 248 10.86 -35.50 -13.56
C SER A 248 11.87 -35.89 -12.47
N ASN A 249 11.71 -35.40 -11.23
CA ASN A 249 12.68 -35.56 -10.12
C ASN A 249 14.12 -35.13 -10.50
N ALA A 250 14.26 -34.22 -11.47
CA ALA A 250 15.55 -33.67 -11.85
C ALA A 250 16.05 -32.64 -10.84
N LEU A 251 17.37 -32.45 -10.76
CA LEU A 251 17.94 -31.39 -9.94
C LEU A 251 17.68 -30.04 -10.58
N LEU A 252 16.96 -29.18 -9.87
CA LEU A 252 16.72 -27.80 -10.29
C LEU A 252 17.99 -26.94 -10.16
N PRO A 253 18.07 -25.79 -10.85
CA PRO A 253 19.16 -24.84 -10.66
C PRO A 253 19.25 -24.34 -9.21
N THR A 254 20.46 -24.02 -8.75
CA THR A 254 20.71 -23.58 -7.37
C THR A 254 19.94 -22.31 -7.02
N TRP A 255 19.87 -21.34 -7.96
CA TRP A 255 19.12 -20.10 -7.75
C TRP A 255 17.65 -20.35 -7.44
N PHE A 256 17.07 -21.40 -8.06
CA PHE A 256 15.65 -21.72 -7.91
C PHE A 256 15.37 -22.20 -6.49
N GLY A 257 16.18 -23.15 -6.00
CA GLY A 257 16.07 -23.66 -4.63
C GLY A 257 16.35 -22.58 -3.57
N HIS A 258 17.28 -21.65 -3.84
CA HIS A 258 17.58 -20.55 -2.93
C HIS A 258 16.48 -19.49 -2.88
N ALA A 259 15.85 -19.18 -4.01
CA ALA A 259 14.85 -18.11 -4.10
C ALA A 259 13.46 -18.56 -3.65
N LEU A 260 13.06 -19.78 -4.03
CA LEU A 260 11.68 -20.27 -3.91
C LEU A 260 11.56 -21.49 -3.00
N GLY A 261 12.68 -22.12 -2.63
CA GLY A 261 12.68 -23.41 -1.95
C GLY A 261 12.59 -24.59 -2.92
N VAL A 262 12.57 -25.80 -2.35
CA VAL A 262 12.75 -27.06 -3.09
C VAL A 262 11.45 -27.57 -3.73
N ALA A 263 10.29 -27.21 -3.18
CA ALA A 263 8.99 -27.65 -3.64
C ALA A 263 7.88 -26.63 -3.32
N PRO A 264 6.78 -26.60 -4.09
CA PRO A 264 5.64 -25.74 -3.79
C PRO A 264 4.99 -26.12 -2.45
N PRO A 265 4.52 -25.13 -1.67
CA PRO A 265 3.72 -25.40 -0.47
C PRO A 265 2.38 -26.05 -0.84
N SER A 266 1.80 -26.80 0.09
CA SER A 266 0.52 -27.48 -0.11
C SER A 266 -0.66 -26.51 -0.14
N GLY A 267 -1.71 -26.84 -0.91
CA GLY A 267 -2.92 -26.04 -1.02
C GLY A 267 -2.81 -24.87 -2.01
N THR A 268 -3.61 -23.82 -1.80
CA THR A 268 -3.74 -22.67 -2.71
C THR A 268 -2.46 -21.84 -2.86
N SER A 269 -1.56 -21.92 -1.88
CA SER A 269 -0.24 -21.26 -1.93
C SER A 269 0.67 -21.86 -3.00
N GLY A 270 0.43 -23.12 -3.41
CA GLY A 270 1.20 -23.76 -4.48
C GLY A 270 1.02 -23.08 -5.85
N ASP A 271 -0.19 -22.62 -6.17
CA ASP A 271 -0.44 -21.89 -7.42
C ASP A 271 0.24 -20.52 -7.43
N ALA A 272 0.24 -19.81 -6.29
CA ALA A 272 0.95 -18.55 -6.14
C ALA A 272 2.47 -18.75 -6.30
N TRP A 273 3.01 -19.78 -5.65
CA TRP A 273 4.41 -20.17 -5.76
C TRP A 273 4.82 -20.45 -7.21
N ILE A 274 4.03 -21.24 -7.94
CA ILE A 274 4.31 -21.57 -9.34
C ILE A 274 4.27 -20.31 -10.23
N ARG A 275 3.31 -19.40 -9.98
CA ARG A 275 3.24 -18.12 -10.72
C ARG A 275 4.46 -17.25 -10.46
N THR A 276 4.87 -17.08 -9.20
CA THR A 276 6.08 -16.30 -8.87
C THR A 276 7.32 -16.95 -9.46
N ALA A 277 7.43 -18.28 -9.40
CA ALA A 277 8.53 -19.03 -10.01
C ALA A 277 8.64 -18.77 -11.53
N ALA A 278 7.51 -18.81 -12.24
CA ALA A 278 7.45 -18.50 -13.66
C ALA A 278 7.80 -17.03 -13.95
N SER A 279 7.38 -16.09 -13.10
CA SER A 279 7.72 -14.66 -13.22
C SER A 279 9.21 -14.37 -12.95
N VAL A 280 9.84 -15.04 -11.98
CA VAL A 280 11.30 -14.95 -11.75
C VAL A 280 12.05 -15.51 -12.97
N LEU A 281 11.63 -16.67 -13.49
CA LEU A 281 12.24 -17.24 -14.69
C LEU A 281 12.04 -16.31 -15.91
N ALA A 282 10.87 -15.71 -16.07
CA ALA A 282 10.59 -14.74 -17.13
C ALA A 282 11.53 -13.53 -17.02
N TYR A 283 11.75 -13.01 -15.82
CA TYR A 283 12.69 -11.91 -15.58
C TYR A 283 14.11 -12.30 -15.95
N ARG A 284 14.58 -13.49 -15.52
CA ARG A 284 15.91 -13.99 -15.85
C ARG A 284 16.13 -14.15 -17.34
N VAL A 285 15.17 -14.73 -18.05
CA VAL A 285 15.20 -14.90 -19.51
C VAL A 285 15.18 -13.54 -20.21
N THR A 286 14.37 -12.60 -19.74
CA THR A 286 14.22 -11.28 -20.36
C THR A 286 15.49 -10.44 -20.24
N PHE A 287 16.13 -10.44 -19.07
CA PHE A 287 17.30 -9.60 -18.78
C PHE A 287 18.64 -10.36 -18.83
N GLY A 288 18.63 -11.62 -19.26
CA GLY A 288 19.84 -12.44 -19.37
C GLY A 288 20.54 -12.69 -18.04
N VAL A 289 19.79 -12.82 -16.94
CA VAL A 289 20.37 -13.08 -15.62
C VAL A 289 20.78 -14.55 -15.52
N THR A 290 22.07 -14.78 -15.36
CA THR A 290 22.66 -16.13 -15.24
C THR A 290 23.22 -16.44 -13.85
N ASP A 291 23.23 -15.44 -12.96
CA ASP A 291 23.74 -15.57 -11.60
C ASP A 291 22.96 -16.64 -10.82
N GLN A 292 23.71 -17.52 -10.15
CA GLN A 292 23.17 -18.65 -9.39
C GLN A 292 22.89 -18.32 -7.92
N ALA A 293 23.53 -17.27 -7.38
CA ALA A 293 23.33 -16.81 -6.01
C ALA A 293 22.27 -15.72 -5.94
N LEU A 294 22.23 -14.84 -6.95
CA LEU A 294 21.28 -13.75 -7.06
C LEU A 294 20.25 -14.06 -8.16
N PRO A 295 19.06 -14.61 -7.82
CA PRO A 295 18.06 -15.02 -8.81
C PRO A 295 17.61 -13.86 -9.72
N LEU A 296 17.59 -12.63 -9.18
CA LEU A 296 17.24 -11.40 -9.90
C LEU A 296 18.46 -10.58 -10.35
N GLY A 297 19.67 -11.13 -10.21
CA GLY A 297 20.94 -10.50 -10.52
C GLY A 297 21.38 -9.45 -9.47
N PRO A 298 22.45 -8.69 -9.73
CA PRO A 298 22.88 -7.61 -8.85
C PRO A 298 21.84 -6.47 -8.81
N PRO A 299 21.69 -5.78 -7.66
CA PRO A 299 20.80 -4.62 -7.55
C PRO A 299 21.31 -3.45 -8.41
N ALA A 300 20.48 -2.43 -8.55
CA ALA A 300 20.82 -1.19 -9.22
C ALA A 300 22.10 -0.58 -8.61
N GLY A 301 23.07 -0.22 -9.46
CA GLY A 301 24.25 0.52 -9.03
C GLY A 301 23.90 1.98 -8.69
N GLU A 302 24.79 2.65 -7.95
CA GLU A 302 24.65 4.09 -7.69
C GLU A 302 24.62 4.87 -9.02
N GLY A 303 23.49 5.50 -9.32
CA GLY A 303 23.26 6.24 -10.56
C GLY A 303 22.42 5.53 -11.63
N ALA A 304 21.95 4.30 -11.38
CA ALA A 304 20.98 3.67 -12.26
C ALA A 304 19.60 4.36 -12.13
N ASP A 305 18.91 4.52 -13.26
CA ASP A 305 17.54 5.03 -13.25
C ASP A 305 16.60 3.96 -12.70
N THR A 306 16.21 4.11 -11.43
CA THR A 306 15.33 3.18 -10.72
C THR A 306 13.91 3.13 -11.32
N THR A 307 13.58 4.03 -12.23
CA THR A 307 12.30 4.01 -12.97
C THR A 307 12.32 3.10 -14.19
N GLU A 308 13.48 2.55 -14.58
CA GLU A 308 13.55 1.56 -15.63
C GLU A 308 12.74 0.30 -15.30
N ARG A 309 12.15 -0.31 -16.33
CA ARG A 309 11.32 -1.53 -16.23
C ARG A 309 12.00 -2.64 -15.45
N ARG A 310 13.31 -2.81 -15.66
CA ARG A 310 14.08 -3.84 -14.98
C ARG A 310 13.96 -3.72 -13.46
N TRP A 311 14.09 -2.50 -12.93
CA TRP A 311 14.12 -2.26 -11.49
C TRP A 311 12.72 -2.25 -10.88
N THR A 312 11.72 -1.73 -11.59
CA THR A 312 10.31 -1.79 -11.15
C THR A 312 9.79 -3.24 -11.12
N TRP A 313 10.11 -4.04 -12.15
CA TRP A 313 9.76 -5.47 -12.15
C TRP A 313 10.54 -6.24 -11.07
N ARG A 314 11.83 -5.95 -10.90
CA ARG A 314 12.63 -6.54 -9.80
C ARG A 314 11.99 -6.26 -8.44
N ALA A 315 11.65 -5.01 -8.13
CA ALA A 315 11.07 -4.64 -6.84
C ALA A 315 9.73 -5.36 -6.59
N ARG A 316 8.90 -5.51 -7.62
CA ARG A 316 7.68 -6.30 -7.55
C ARG A 316 7.97 -7.78 -7.25
N LEU A 317 8.97 -8.38 -7.91
CA LEU A 317 9.36 -9.76 -7.67
C LEU A 317 9.95 -9.96 -6.28
N GLU A 318 10.71 -9.00 -5.77
CA GLU A 318 11.22 -9.03 -4.38
C GLU A 318 10.04 -9.05 -3.40
N SER A 319 9.03 -8.18 -3.58
CA SER A 319 7.79 -8.23 -2.79
C SER A 319 7.05 -9.57 -2.92
N GLU A 320 6.89 -10.11 -4.14
CA GLU A 320 6.20 -11.40 -4.35
C GLU A 320 6.97 -12.59 -3.75
N LEU A 321 8.30 -12.50 -3.66
CA LEU A 321 9.14 -13.52 -3.02
C LEU A 321 9.08 -13.41 -1.49
N ASP A 322 9.08 -12.18 -0.96
CA ASP A 322 8.92 -11.94 0.49
C ASP A 322 7.54 -12.42 0.97
N ASP A 323 6.48 -12.21 0.19
CA ASP A 323 5.14 -12.71 0.49
C ASP A 323 5.04 -14.25 0.48
N LEU A 324 5.94 -14.92 -0.26
CA LEU A 324 6.04 -16.38 -0.32
C LEU A 324 6.93 -16.97 0.77
N ALA A 325 7.71 -16.15 1.48
CA ALA A 325 8.55 -16.60 2.58
C ALA A 325 7.67 -17.06 3.76
N LEU A 326 7.26 -18.33 3.66
CA LEU A 326 6.72 -19.18 4.74
C LEU A 326 7.81 -19.50 5.76
#